data_AF-A0A7W1B0L0-F1
#
_entry.id   AF-A0A7W1B0L0-F1
#
_cell.length_a   1.000
_cell.length_b   1.000
_cell.length_c   1.000
_cell.angle_alpha   90.00
_cell.angle_beta   90.00
_cell.angle_gamma   90.00
#
_symmetry.space_group_name_H-M   'P 1'
#
loop_
_entity.id
_entity.type
_entity.pdbx_description
1 polymer ?
#
loop_
_entity_poly.entity_id
_entity_poly.type
_entity_poly.pdbx_seq_one_letter_code
_entity_poly.pdbx_strand_id
1 'polypeptide(L)'
;MNTRRNWMMRAGWRFRRDESGASAVEFAFVGSILIACMLGVIQFGWALQMRNELGKAADHAVRYVQLNPGAEDRVEDADFEQKVRDYTDDHGYDPDRLSVEAGETTVGDIDFRTLSVEYDMPLSIPGFPVSLVTLGVSRRTPDF
;
A
#
# COMPACT_ATOMS: atom_id res chain seq x y z
N MET A 1 -70.74 4.92 12.84
CA MET A 1 -69.44 4.43 13.35
C MET A 1 -68.58 3.67 12.31
N ASN A 2 -68.68 3.94 11.00
CA ASN A 2 -68.00 3.12 9.95
C ASN A 2 -66.90 3.85 9.14
N THR A 3 -66.74 5.16 9.27
CA THR A 3 -65.85 5.97 8.42
C THR A 3 -64.37 5.92 8.82
N ARG A 4 -64.05 5.65 10.09
CA ARG A 4 -62.65 5.63 10.57
C ARG A 4 -61.84 4.43 10.07
N ARG A 5 -62.50 3.28 9.83
CA ARG A 5 -61.85 2.03 9.43
C ARG A 5 -61.35 2.05 7.97
N ASN A 6 -62.04 2.76 7.07
CA ASN A 6 -61.63 2.90 5.67
C ASN A 6 -60.41 3.80 5.46
N TRP A 7 -60.18 4.78 6.35
CA TRP A 7 -59.05 5.70 6.22
C TRP A 7 -57.71 5.02 6.55
N MET A 8 -57.69 4.19 7.59
CA MET A 8 -56.52 3.41 7.99
C MET A 8 -56.13 2.36 6.92
N MET A 9 -57.09 1.68 6.30
CA MET A 9 -56.77 0.71 5.22
C MET A 9 -56.19 1.37 3.97
N ARG A 10 -56.65 2.57 3.59
CA ARG A 10 -56.14 3.29 2.40
C ARG A 10 -54.77 3.92 2.65
N ALA A 11 -54.49 4.36 3.87
CA ALA A 11 -53.18 4.89 4.25
C ALA A 11 -52.09 3.80 4.24
N GLY A 12 -52.38 2.61 4.80
CA GLY A 12 -51.43 1.48 4.78
C GLY A 12 -51.13 0.95 3.37
N TRP A 13 -52.09 1.04 2.44
CA TRP A 13 -51.88 0.63 1.05
C TRP A 13 -51.07 1.64 0.23
N ARG A 14 -51.17 2.94 0.54
CA ARG A 14 -50.30 3.98 -0.05
C ARG A 14 -48.86 3.84 0.41
N PHE A 15 -48.63 3.54 1.69
CA PHE A 15 -47.28 3.31 2.24
C PHE A 15 -46.58 2.09 1.61
N ARG A 16 -47.35 1.04 1.26
CA ARG A 16 -46.82 -0.14 0.55
C ARG A 16 -46.54 0.08 -0.94
N ARG A 17 -47.01 1.18 -1.51
CA ARG A 17 -46.88 1.51 -2.95
C ARG A 17 -46.00 2.74 -3.18
N ASP A 18 -45.32 3.20 -2.14
CA ASP A 18 -44.49 4.39 -2.18
C ASP A 18 -43.10 4.03 -2.71
N GLU A 19 -42.90 4.24 -4.01
CA GLU A 19 -41.64 4.00 -4.72
C GLU A 19 -40.69 5.21 -4.66
N SER A 20 -41.12 6.31 -4.05
CA SER A 20 -40.36 7.57 -4.02
C SER A 20 -39.02 7.47 -3.27
N GLY A 21 -38.82 6.42 -2.46
CA GLY A 21 -37.54 6.09 -1.81
C GLY A 21 -36.64 5.12 -2.57
N ALA A 22 -37.14 4.44 -3.62
CA ALA A 22 -36.38 3.43 -4.35
C ALA A 22 -35.12 4.02 -5.01
N SER A 23 -35.26 5.18 -5.66
CA SER A 23 -34.14 5.87 -6.29
C SER A 23 -33.07 6.35 -5.29
N ALA A 24 -33.47 6.69 -4.06
CA ALA A 24 -32.51 7.05 -3.01
C ALA A 24 -31.67 5.85 -2.57
N VAL A 25 -32.29 4.66 -2.50
CA VAL A 25 -31.60 3.40 -2.17
C VAL A 25 -30.67 2.97 -3.31
N GLU A 26 -31.14 3.04 -4.55
CA GLU A 26 -30.31 2.73 -5.73
C GLU A 26 -29.09 3.65 -5.82
N PHE A 27 -29.27 4.94 -5.59
CA PHE A 27 -28.17 5.90 -5.54
C PHE A 27 -27.19 5.61 -4.40
N ALA A 28 -27.68 5.29 -3.21
CA ALA A 28 -26.82 4.95 -2.08
C ALA A 28 -25.99 3.70 -2.37
N PHE A 29 -26.57 2.69 -3.02
CA PHE A 29 -25.87 1.47 -3.36
C PHE A 29 -24.78 1.70 -4.42
N VAL A 30 -25.13 2.34 -5.55
CA VAL A 30 -24.17 2.66 -6.61
C VAL A 30 -23.10 3.63 -6.12
N GLY A 31 -23.51 4.66 -5.38
CA GLY A 31 -22.61 5.66 -4.78
C GLY A 31 -21.60 5.03 -3.83
N SER A 32 -22.02 4.07 -2.99
CA SER A 32 -21.12 3.35 -2.09
C SER A 32 -20.07 2.54 -2.85
N ILE A 33 -20.47 1.85 -3.93
CA ILE A 33 -19.53 1.11 -4.79
C ILE A 33 -18.55 2.06 -5.47
N LEU A 34 -19.03 3.17 -6.02
CA LEU A 34 -18.16 4.15 -6.68
C LEU A 34 -17.15 4.77 -5.70
N ILE A 35 -17.57 5.11 -4.49
CA ILE A 35 -16.68 5.62 -3.44
C ILE A 35 -15.63 4.58 -3.07
N ALA A 36 -16.02 3.31 -2.88
CA ALA A 36 -15.07 2.22 -2.60
C ALA A 36 -14.04 2.06 -3.73
N CYS A 37 -14.48 2.11 -5.00
CA CYS A 37 -13.59 2.07 -6.16
C CYS A 37 -12.62 3.26 -6.19
N MET A 38 -13.11 4.49 -5.94
CA MET A 38 -12.27 5.69 -5.91
C MET A 38 -11.20 5.59 -4.81
N LEU A 39 -11.57 5.16 -3.61
CA LEU A 39 -10.63 4.95 -2.50
C LEU A 39 -9.61 3.85 -2.81
N GLY A 40 -10.03 2.78 -3.50
CA GLY A 40 -9.15 1.72 -3.99
C GLY A 40 -8.10 2.26 -4.97
N VAL A 41 -8.51 3.11 -5.93
CA VAL A 41 -7.58 3.75 -6.88
C VAL A 41 -6.59 4.66 -6.15
N ILE A 42 -7.05 5.44 -5.17
CA ILE A 42 -6.16 6.31 -4.38
C ILE A 42 -5.14 5.47 -3.61
N GLN A 43 -5.56 4.40 -2.95
CA GLN A 43 -4.65 3.51 -2.23
C GLN A 43 -3.66 2.80 -3.16
N PHE A 44 -4.11 2.38 -4.34
CA PHE A 44 -3.21 1.80 -5.33
C PHE A 44 -2.15 2.81 -5.81
N GLY A 45 -2.56 4.06 -6.06
CA GLY A 45 -1.62 5.14 -6.39
C GLY A 45 -0.60 5.37 -5.28
N TRP A 46 -1.04 5.32 -4.03
CA TRP A 46 -0.16 5.44 -2.86
C TRP A 46 0.82 4.26 -2.74
N ALA A 47 0.37 3.03 -2.98
CA ALA A 47 1.22 1.84 -3.02
C ALA A 47 2.33 1.95 -4.09
N LEU A 48 1.99 2.46 -5.29
CA LEU A 48 2.96 2.70 -6.34
C LEU A 48 3.98 3.77 -5.96
N GLN A 49 3.53 4.86 -5.31
CA GLN A 49 4.42 5.88 -4.78
C GLN A 49 5.40 5.29 -3.76
N MET A 50 4.90 4.51 -2.79
CA MET A 50 5.72 3.84 -1.79
C MET A 50 6.76 2.93 -2.44
N ARG A 51 6.34 2.08 -3.38
CA ARG A 51 7.27 1.20 -4.11
C ARG A 51 8.37 1.97 -4.85
N ASN A 52 8.05 3.13 -5.41
CA ASN A 52 9.06 3.99 -6.06
C ASN A 52 10.03 4.60 -5.04
N GLU A 53 9.55 4.97 -3.85
CA GLU A 53 10.40 5.47 -2.76
C GLU A 53 11.33 4.38 -2.21
N LEU A 54 10.86 3.15 -2.03
CA LEU A 54 11.71 2.00 -1.68
C LEU A 54 12.82 1.79 -2.73
N GLY A 55 12.48 1.93 -4.01
CA GLY A 55 13.47 1.87 -5.09
C GLY A 55 14.52 2.97 -4.99
N LYS A 56 14.13 4.20 -4.65
CA LYS A 56 15.07 5.31 -4.42
C LYS A 56 15.95 5.06 -3.20
N ALA A 57 15.39 4.51 -2.12
CA ALA A 57 16.14 4.14 -0.92
C ALA A 57 17.23 3.12 -1.25
N ALA A 58 16.88 2.06 -1.99
CA ALA A 58 17.83 1.05 -2.43
C ALA A 58 18.91 1.62 -3.36
N ASP A 59 18.53 2.47 -4.33
CA ASP A 59 19.47 3.12 -5.24
C ASP A 59 20.42 4.08 -4.50
N HIS A 60 19.93 4.75 -3.45
CA HIS A 60 20.73 5.61 -2.60
C HIS A 60 21.76 4.81 -1.78
N ALA A 61 21.35 3.68 -1.20
CA ALA A 61 22.24 2.77 -0.49
C ALA A 61 23.35 2.22 -1.41
N VAL A 62 22.98 1.71 -2.59
CA VAL A 62 23.95 1.20 -3.57
C VAL A 62 24.97 2.27 -3.97
N ARG A 63 24.51 3.49 -4.27
CA ARG A 63 25.43 4.60 -4.63
C ARG A 63 26.35 5.00 -3.49
N TYR A 64 25.85 5.01 -2.26
CA TYR A 64 26.66 5.32 -1.09
C TYR A 64 27.84 4.34 -0.98
N VAL A 65 27.58 3.04 -1.14
CA VAL A 65 28.62 2.02 -1.09
C VAL A 65 29.61 2.15 -2.24
N GLN A 66 29.12 2.33 -3.48
CA GLN A 66 29.98 2.49 -4.66
C GLN A 66 30.90 3.72 -4.59
N LEU A 67 30.46 4.80 -3.93
CA LEU A 67 31.25 6.03 -3.79
C LEU A 67 32.25 5.98 -2.63
N ASN A 68 32.17 4.98 -1.76
CA ASN A 68 33.09 4.78 -0.64
C ASN A 68 33.86 3.44 -0.74
N PRO A 69 34.57 3.15 -1.85
CA PRO A 69 35.27 1.87 -2.04
C PRO A 69 36.53 1.70 -1.16
N GLY A 70 36.83 2.68 -0.29
CA GLY A 70 38.12 2.81 0.39
C GLY A 70 38.05 3.02 1.89
N ALA A 71 36.93 2.65 2.54
CA ALA A 71 37.04 2.35 3.97
C ALA A 71 38.00 1.16 4.11
N GLU A 72 38.93 1.23 5.06
CA GLU A 72 39.90 0.14 5.29
C GLU A 72 39.22 -1.19 5.65
N ASP A 73 37.93 -1.12 6.00
CA ASP A 73 36.99 -2.22 6.16
C ASP A 73 36.08 -2.36 4.92
N ARG A 74 35.96 -3.60 4.40
CA ARG A 74 35.00 -3.96 3.35
C ARG A 74 33.62 -3.50 3.80
N VAL A 75 32.92 -2.72 2.97
CA VAL A 75 31.54 -2.29 3.27
C VAL A 75 30.69 -3.52 3.58
N GLU A 76 30.05 -3.55 4.74
CA GLU A 76 29.29 -4.72 5.22
C GLU A 76 27.83 -4.63 4.75
N ASP A 77 27.13 -5.77 4.74
CA ASP A 77 25.69 -5.81 4.46
C ASP A 77 24.90 -4.86 5.40
N ALA A 78 25.38 -4.72 6.64
CA ALA A 78 24.85 -3.79 7.62
C ALA A 78 24.88 -2.31 7.16
N ASP A 79 25.88 -1.91 6.35
CA ASP A 79 25.97 -0.53 5.84
C ASP A 79 24.86 -0.25 4.82
N PHE A 80 24.55 -1.22 3.94
CA PHE A 80 23.43 -1.10 3.01
C PHE A 80 22.11 -1.02 3.75
N GLU A 81 21.90 -1.93 4.70
CA GLU A 81 20.67 -1.99 5.49
C GLU A 81 20.45 -0.70 6.28
N GLN A 82 21.49 -0.21 6.97
CA GLN A 82 21.45 1.05 7.69
C GLN A 82 21.10 2.21 6.75
N LYS A 83 21.69 2.25 5.55
CA LYS A 83 21.44 3.36 4.62
C LYS A 83 20.02 3.38 4.06
N VAL A 84 19.42 2.21 3.86
CA VAL A 84 17.99 2.11 3.52
C VAL A 84 17.15 2.58 4.70
N ARG A 85 17.45 2.11 5.92
CA ARG A 85 16.72 2.47 7.15
C ARG A 85 16.74 3.97 7.40
N ASP A 86 17.90 4.61 7.32
CA ASP A 86 18.05 6.06 7.46
C ASP A 86 17.19 6.81 6.44
N TYR A 87 17.25 6.40 5.16
CA TYR A 87 16.43 7.01 4.11
C TYR A 87 14.94 6.86 4.41
N THR A 88 14.49 5.67 4.82
CA THR A 88 13.06 5.41 5.08
C THR A 88 12.57 6.14 6.34
N ASP A 89 13.40 6.28 7.37
CA ASP A 89 13.08 7.03 8.59
C ASP A 89 12.88 8.52 8.28
N ASP A 90 13.78 9.11 7.49
CA ASP A 90 13.67 10.50 7.00
C ASP A 90 12.39 10.77 6.19
N HIS A 91 11.78 9.71 5.62
CA HIS A 91 10.55 9.79 4.83
C HIS A 91 9.29 9.31 5.58
N GLY A 92 9.42 9.02 6.88
CA GLY A 92 8.28 8.70 7.77
C GLY A 92 7.71 7.29 7.61
N TYR A 93 8.52 6.34 7.13
CA TYR A 93 8.14 4.93 7.09
C TYR A 93 8.25 4.30 8.48
N ASP A 94 7.28 3.44 8.81
CA ASP A 94 7.29 2.65 10.04
C ASP A 94 8.40 1.56 9.98
N PRO A 95 9.41 1.60 10.86
CA PRO A 95 10.52 0.65 10.83
C PRO A 95 10.08 -0.79 11.15
N ASP A 96 8.98 -0.98 11.91
CA ASP A 96 8.48 -2.31 12.28
C ASP A 96 7.84 -3.05 11.08
N ARG A 97 7.58 -2.34 9.98
CA ARG A 97 7.00 -2.88 8.74
C ARG A 97 8.03 -2.96 7.61
N LEU A 98 9.27 -2.59 7.88
CA LEU A 98 10.36 -2.57 6.91
C LEU A 98 11.26 -3.79 7.10
N SER A 99 11.38 -4.60 6.05
CA SER A 99 12.38 -5.66 5.94
C SER A 99 13.44 -5.24 4.92
N VAL A 100 14.71 -5.33 5.32
CA VAL A 100 15.84 -5.04 4.44
C VAL A 100 16.82 -6.20 4.58
N GLU A 101 17.25 -6.73 3.45
CA GLU A 101 18.19 -7.85 3.39
C GLU A 101 19.24 -7.52 2.33
N ALA A 102 20.49 -7.40 2.76
CA ALA A 102 21.64 -7.36 1.87
C ALA A 102 22.33 -8.73 1.83
N GLY A 103 23.00 -9.01 0.71
CA GLY A 103 23.80 -10.22 0.58
C GLY A 103 24.49 -10.32 -0.77
N GLU A 104 25.16 -11.45 -1.00
CA GLU A 104 25.97 -11.68 -2.19
C GLU A 104 25.36 -12.76 -3.09
N THR A 105 25.52 -12.61 -4.40
CA THR A 105 25.11 -13.61 -5.38
C THR A 105 26.08 -13.63 -6.54
N THR A 106 26.53 -14.82 -6.94
CA THR A 106 27.39 -14.99 -8.11
C THR A 106 26.52 -15.36 -9.32
N VAL A 107 26.64 -14.61 -10.41
CA VAL A 107 25.96 -14.92 -11.68
C VAL A 107 27.01 -15.08 -12.77
N GLY A 108 27.30 -16.34 -13.13
CA GLY A 108 28.44 -16.66 -13.98
C GLY A 108 29.75 -16.59 -13.16
N ASP A 109 30.73 -15.83 -13.63
CA ASP A 109 32.01 -15.59 -12.96
C ASP A 109 32.11 -14.18 -12.33
N ILE A 110 30.97 -13.51 -12.13
CA ILE A 110 30.90 -12.16 -11.57
C ILE A 110 30.11 -12.21 -10.27
N ASP A 111 30.73 -11.71 -9.20
CA ASP A 111 30.09 -11.52 -7.91
C ASP A 111 29.28 -10.23 -7.89
N PHE A 112 28.06 -10.33 -7.38
CA PHE A 112 27.13 -9.22 -7.23
C PHE A 112 26.69 -9.11 -5.78
N ARG A 113 26.55 -7.88 -5.31
CA ARG A 113 25.76 -7.59 -4.12
C ARG A 113 24.30 -7.38 -4.48
N THR A 114 23.42 -7.98 -3.71
CA THR A 114 21.97 -7.88 -3.81
C THR A 114 21.44 -7.15 -2.60
N LEU A 115 20.49 -6.25 -2.82
CA LEU A 115 19.75 -5.56 -1.78
C LEU A 115 18.26 -5.76 -2.03
N SER A 116 17.57 -6.38 -1.08
CA SER A 116 16.12 -6.53 -1.06
C SER A 116 15.53 -5.58 -0.03
N VAL A 117 14.53 -4.80 -0.45
CA VAL A 117 13.79 -3.89 0.42
C VAL A 117 12.31 -4.22 0.29
N GLU A 118 11.69 -4.58 1.39
CA GLU A 118 10.28 -4.90 1.47
C GLU A 118 9.57 -4.05 2.53
N TYR A 119 8.34 -3.67 2.24
CA TYR A 119 7.50 -2.90 3.16
C TYR A 119 6.08 -3.44 3.20
N ASP A 120 5.59 -3.73 4.40
CA ASP A 120 4.22 -4.20 4.61
C ASP A 120 3.25 -3.01 4.71
N MET A 121 2.63 -2.68 3.57
CA MET A 121 1.66 -1.60 3.49
C MET A 121 0.29 -2.03 4.03
N PRO A 122 -0.32 -1.27 4.97
CA PRO A 122 -1.70 -1.51 5.37
C PRO A 122 -2.68 -1.02 4.29
N LEU A 123 -3.47 -1.94 3.75
CA LEU A 123 -4.57 -1.66 2.84
C LEU A 123 -5.87 -1.56 3.64
N SER A 124 -6.59 -0.44 3.51
CA SER A 124 -7.80 -0.13 4.28
C SER A 124 -8.93 0.32 3.36
N ILE A 125 -9.68 -0.62 2.78
CA ILE A 125 -10.84 -0.31 1.93
C ILE A 125 -12.11 -0.38 2.79
N PRO A 126 -12.96 0.68 2.82
CA PRO A 126 -14.20 0.64 3.59
C PRO A 126 -15.09 -0.55 3.20
N GLY A 127 -15.59 -1.26 4.21
CA GLY A 127 -16.39 -2.47 4.01
C GLY A 127 -15.57 -3.76 3.85
N PHE A 128 -14.23 -3.68 3.84
CA PHE A 128 -13.32 -4.83 3.82
C PHE A 128 -12.43 -4.85 5.07
N PRO A 129 -11.97 -6.03 5.53
CA PRO A 129 -10.96 -6.12 6.58
C PRO A 129 -9.65 -5.44 6.14
N VAL A 130 -8.94 -4.86 7.11
CA VAL A 130 -7.58 -4.37 6.87
C VAL A 130 -6.69 -5.56 6.51
N SER A 131 -5.93 -5.43 5.42
CA SER A 131 -4.97 -6.43 4.96
C SER A 131 -3.61 -5.80 4.81
N LEU A 132 -2.54 -6.55 5.08
CA LEU A 132 -1.19 -6.14 4.71
C LEU A 132 -0.91 -6.55 3.26
N VAL A 133 -0.25 -5.67 2.53
CA VAL A 133 0.25 -5.91 1.18
C VAL A 133 1.74 -5.62 1.18
N THR A 134 2.56 -6.65 0.96
CA THR A 134 4.01 -6.51 0.91
C THR A 134 4.42 -5.89 -0.43
N LEU A 135 5.14 -4.78 -0.36
CA LEU A 135 5.73 -4.09 -1.49
C LEU A 135 7.22 -4.36 -1.51
N GLY A 136 7.74 -4.96 -2.59
CA GLY A 136 9.15 -5.32 -2.69
C GLY A 136 9.88 -4.65 -3.86
N VAL A 137 11.14 -4.29 -3.63
CA VAL A 137 12.12 -3.91 -4.65
C VAL A 137 13.43 -4.64 -4.37
N SER A 138 14.03 -5.20 -5.42
CA SER A 138 15.37 -5.78 -5.37
C SER A 138 16.31 -5.03 -6.32
N ARG A 139 17.53 -4.76 -5.85
CA ARG A 139 18.63 -4.16 -6.62
C ARG A 139 19.84 -5.09 -6.58
N ARG A 140 20.61 -5.08 -7.68
CA ARG A 140 21.88 -5.79 -7.78
C ARG A 140 22.95 -4.85 -8.30
N THR A 141 24.12 -4.87 -7.68
CA THR A 141 25.32 -4.14 -8.12
C THR A 141 26.49 -5.12 -8.22
N PRO A 142 27.36 -4.99 -9.23
CA PRO A 142 28.62 -5.73 -9.22
C PRO A 142 29.42 -5.42 -7.95
N ASP A 143 30.06 -6.45 -7.40
CA ASP A 143 31.06 -6.28 -6.35
C ASP A 143 32.41 -5.96 -7.02
N PHE A 144 33.08 -4.90 -6.58
CA PHE A 144 34.32 -4.38 -7.20
C PHE A 144 35.51 -4.48 -6.26
#